data_AF-A0A1G9HMI1-F1
#
_entry.id   AF-A0A1G9HMI1-F1
#
_cell.length_a   1.000
_cell.length_b   1.000
_cell.length_c   1.000
_cell.angle_alpha   90.00
_cell.angle_beta   90.00
_cell.angle_gamma   90.00
#
_symmetry.space_group_name_H-M   'P 1'
#
loop_
_entity.id
_entity.type
_entity.pdbx_description
1 polymer ?
#
loop_
_entity_poly.entity_id
_entity_poly.type
_entity_poly.pdbx_seq_one_letter_code
_entity_poly.pdbx_strand_id
1 'polypeptide(L)'
;MATTRTLCILYVLGGALAAHAASVSAVQGAVGYAGGFGAVALLMVVASLREYLAGDERRVAALRAEARARPRVPDYDAIDGAARVALAAACCEMWWTSAGTEHSGGCGRRQQRRAA
;
A
#
# COMPACT_ATOMS: atom_id res chain seq x y z
N MET A 1 7.35 14.86 -14.67
CA MET A 1 6.66 14.86 -13.35
C MET A 1 7.31 15.84 -12.35
N ALA A 2 7.69 17.05 -12.77
CA ALA A 2 8.28 18.07 -11.89
C ALA A 2 7.33 19.25 -11.61
N THR A 3 6.10 19.22 -12.14
CA THR A 3 5.20 20.37 -12.19
C THR A 3 4.44 20.64 -10.89
N THR A 4 3.86 19.61 -10.25
CA THR A 4 3.06 19.77 -9.03
C THR A 4 3.88 20.33 -7.84
N ARG A 5 5.10 19.82 -7.61
CA ARG A 5 5.96 20.32 -6.53
C ARG A 5 6.34 21.79 -6.74
N THR A 6 6.69 22.17 -7.96
CA THR A 6 7.02 23.56 -8.30
C THR A 6 5.81 24.48 -8.10
N LEU A 7 4.61 24.05 -8.51
CA LEU A 7 3.38 24.83 -8.27
C LEU A 7 3.09 25.02 -6.79
N CYS A 8 3.20 23.98 -5.96
CA CYS A 8 3.02 24.13 -4.51
C CYS A 8 4.04 25.09 -3.89
N ILE A 9 5.31 25.01 -4.31
CA ILE A 9 6.35 25.94 -3.83
C ILE A 9 5.98 27.38 -4.22
N LEU A 10 5.55 27.60 -5.47
CA LEU A 10 5.15 28.92 -5.94
C LEU A 10 3.92 29.46 -5.19
N TYR A 11 2.92 28.62 -4.91
CA TYR A 11 1.75 29.03 -4.13
C TYR A 11 2.11 29.37 -2.68
N VAL A 12 2.97 28.58 -2.04
CA VAL A 12 3.43 28.86 -0.66
C VAL A 12 4.23 30.16 -0.62
N LEU A 13 5.17 30.36 -1.56
CA LEU A 13 5.96 31.59 -1.63
C LEU A 13 5.08 32.81 -1.92
N GLY A 14 4.17 32.70 -2.90
CA GLY A 14 3.23 33.78 -3.25
C GLY A 14 2.28 34.11 -2.09
N GLY A 15 1.78 33.10 -1.39
CA GLY A 15 0.93 33.27 -0.22
C GLY A 15 1.67 33.93 0.95
N ALA A 16 2.93 33.54 1.21
CA ALA A 16 3.76 34.17 2.24
C ALA A 16 4.05 35.64 1.92
N LEU A 17 4.32 35.95 0.65
CA LEU A 17 4.60 37.31 0.20
C LEU A 17 3.35 38.20 0.27
N ALA A 18 2.18 37.66 -0.10
CA ALA A 18 0.90 38.33 0.09
C ALA A 18 0.57 38.55 1.57
N ALA A 19 0.83 37.57 2.44
CA ALA A 19 0.64 37.72 3.89
C ALA A 19 1.55 38.80 4.48
N HIS A 20 2.80 38.89 4.01
CA HIS A 20 3.71 39.96 4.39
C HIS A 20 3.22 41.34 3.90
N ALA A 21 2.73 41.45 2.67
CA ALA A 21 2.14 42.68 2.17
C ALA A 21 0.88 43.10 2.97
N ALA A 22 0.07 42.12 3.38
CA ALA A 22 -1.10 42.35 4.23
C ALA A 22 -0.70 42.90 5.60
N SER A 23 0.34 42.35 6.24
CA SER A 23 0.80 42.82 7.56
C SER A 23 1.37 44.23 7.49
N VAL A 24 2.19 44.54 6.48
CA VAL A 24 2.72 45.90 6.25
C VAL A 24 1.57 46.89 6.02
N SER A 25 0.58 46.52 5.20
CA SER A 25 -0.59 47.37 4.92
C SER A 25 -1.44 47.62 6.17
N ALA A 26 -1.59 46.61 7.04
CA ALA A 26 -2.33 46.73 8.29
C ALA A 26 -1.67 47.71 9.27
N VAL A 27 -0.33 47.66 9.40
CA VAL A 27 0.43 48.58 10.26
C VAL A 27 0.33 50.03 9.77
N GLN A 28 0.19 50.24 8.45
CA GLN A 28 0.01 51.57 7.86
C GLN A 28 -1.44 52.08 7.90
N GLY A 29 -2.37 51.34 8.50
CA GLY A 29 -3.79 51.71 8.59
C GLY A 29 -4.57 51.54 7.28
N ALA A 30 -3.95 50.95 6.25
CA ALA A 30 -4.55 50.71 4.94
C ALA A 30 -5.40 49.42 4.94
N VAL A 31 -6.47 49.42 5.74
CA VAL A 31 -7.28 48.21 6.03
C VAL A 31 -7.88 47.51 4.79
N GLY A 32 -8.22 48.27 3.74
CA GLY A 32 -8.73 47.71 2.49
C GLY A 32 -7.69 46.87 1.75
N TYR A 33 -6.47 47.39 1.63
CA TYR A 33 -5.35 46.66 1.00
C TYR A 33 -4.91 45.47 1.85
N ALA A 34 -4.88 45.63 3.17
CA ALA A 34 -4.59 44.52 4.09
C ALA A 34 -5.59 43.37 3.91
N GLY A 35 -6.88 43.67 3.82
CA GLY A 35 -7.92 42.67 3.54
C GLY A 35 -7.74 42.00 2.18
N GLY A 36 -7.45 42.77 1.12
CA GLY A 36 -7.21 42.26 -0.23
C GLY A 36 -6.03 41.28 -0.30
N PHE A 37 -4.87 41.67 0.25
CA PHE A 37 -3.71 40.79 0.30
C PHE A 37 -3.92 39.57 1.22
N GLY A 38 -4.64 39.73 2.31
CA GLY A 38 -5.04 38.62 3.18
C GLY A 38 -5.92 37.60 2.46
N ALA A 39 -6.89 38.05 1.67
CA ALA A 39 -7.72 37.17 0.86
C ALA A 39 -6.90 36.42 -0.20
N VAL A 40 -5.97 37.09 -0.88
CA VAL A 40 -5.05 36.44 -1.84
C VAL A 40 -4.18 35.40 -1.17
N ALA A 41 -3.61 35.70 0.00
CA ALA A 41 -2.82 34.74 0.76
C ALA A 41 -3.64 33.49 1.11
N LEU A 42 -4.88 33.66 1.57
CA LEU A 42 -5.80 32.56 1.87
C LEU A 42 -6.10 31.71 0.63
N LEU A 43 -6.36 32.33 -0.52
CA LEU A 43 -6.60 31.62 -1.77
C LEU A 43 -5.39 30.76 -2.19
N MET A 44 -4.16 31.25 -1.99
CA MET A 44 -2.94 30.48 -2.27
C MET A 44 -2.78 29.26 -1.34
N VAL A 45 -3.16 29.39 -0.06
CA VAL A 45 -3.21 28.27 0.88
C VAL A 45 -4.23 27.22 0.42
N VAL A 46 -5.44 27.65 0.05
CA VAL A 46 -6.49 26.76 -0.45
C VAL A 46 -6.06 26.05 -1.74
N ALA A 47 -5.43 26.76 -2.68
CA ALA A 47 -4.89 26.18 -3.92
C ALA A 47 -3.83 25.12 -3.62
N SER A 48 -2.92 25.38 -2.67
CA SER A 48 -1.90 24.44 -2.24
C SER A 48 -2.50 23.17 -1.64
N LEU A 49 -3.54 23.32 -0.79
CA LEU A 49 -4.26 22.19 -0.20
C LEU A 49 -4.94 21.34 -1.27
N ARG A 50 -5.60 21.96 -2.24
CA ARG A 50 -6.26 21.24 -3.34
C ARG A 50 -5.28 20.40 -4.15
N GLU A 51 -4.12 20.94 -4.48
CA GLU A 51 -3.10 20.20 -5.22
C GLU A 51 -2.51 19.05 -4.38
N TYR A 52 -2.33 19.26 -3.08
CA TYR A 52 -1.89 18.22 -2.16
C TYR A 52 -2.89 17.06 -2.09
N LEU A 53 -4.18 17.35 -1.90
CA LEU A 53 -5.25 16.34 -1.85
C LEU A 53 -5.37 15.57 -3.17
N ALA A 54 -5.34 16.27 -4.31
CA ALA A 54 -5.36 15.63 -5.62
C ALA A 54 -4.11 14.73 -5.85
N GLY A 55 -2.96 15.12 -5.30
CA GLY A 55 -1.76 14.30 -5.30
C GLY A 55 -1.89 13.05 -4.44
N ASP A 56 -2.55 13.15 -3.28
CA ASP A 56 -2.79 12.03 -2.38
C ASP A 56 -3.77 11.01 -2.98
N GLU A 57 -4.88 11.49 -3.57
CA GLU A 57 -5.83 10.63 -4.28
C GLU A 57 -5.17 9.82 -5.40
N ARG A 58 -4.28 10.47 -6.18
CA ARG A 58 -3.51 9.79 -7.24
C ARG A 58 -2.56 8.73 -6.66
N ARG A 59 -1.91 9.01 -5.52
CA ARG A 59 -1.04 8.05 -4.84
C ARG A 59 -1.82 6.85 -4.33
N VAL A 60 -2.94 7.08 -3.66
CA VAL A 60 -3.81 6.02 -3.14
C VAL A 60 -4.36 5.18 -4.31
N ALA A 61 -4.77 5.80 -5.41
CA ALA A 61 -5.21 5.10 -6.61
C ALA A 61 -4.09 4.23 -7.22
N ALA A 62 -2.85 4.76 -7.29
CA ALA A 62 -1.69 4.00 -7.76
C ALA A 62 -1.38 2.79 -6.86
N LEU A 63 -1.40 2.96 -5.54
CA LEU A 63 -1.19 1.87 -4.59
C LEU A 63 -2.28 0.79 -4.70
N ARG A 64 -3.55 1.18 -4.90
CA ARG A 64 -4.64 0.24 -5.14
C ARG A 64 -4.47 -0.50 -6.47
N ALA A 65 -4.01 0.18 -7.51
CA ALA A 65 -3.73 -0.45 -8.80
C ALA A 65 -2.58 -1.44 -8.69
N GLU A 66 -1.49 -1.08 -7.99
CA GLU A 66 -0.35 -1.96 -7.71
C GLU A 66 -0.78 -3.19 -6.91
N ALA A 67 -1.56 -3.01 -5.84
CA ALA A 67 -2.08 -4.11 -5.02
C ALA A 67 -2.96 -5.08 -5.83
N ARG A 68 -3.74 -4.58 -6.80
CA ARG A 68 -4.55 -5.42 -7.71
C ARG A 68 -3.70 -6.11 -8.78
N ALA A 69 -2.64 -5.45 -9.25
CA ALA A 69 -1.74 -6.00 -10.26
C ALA A 69 -0.75 -7.02 -9.67
N ARG A 70 -0.48 -6.95 -8.36
CA ARG A 70 0.41 -7.89 -7.69
C ARG A 70 -0.20 -9.31 -7.76
N PRO A 71 0.51 -10.28 -8.36
CA PRO A 71 0.06 -11.66 -8.34
C PRO A 71 -0.16 -12.09 -6.90
N ARG A 72 -1.27 -12.78 -6.62
CA ARG A 72 -1.44 -13.43 -5.32
C ARG A 72 -0.26 -14.36 -5.14
N VAL A 73 0.56 -14.09 -4.12
CA VAL A 73 1.59 -15.04 -3.69
C VAL A 73 0.84 -16.31 -3.31
N PRO A 74 1.19 -17.47 -3.88
CA PRO A 74 0.57 -18.71 -3.50
C PRO A 74 0.70 -18.88 -1.99
N ASP A 75 -0.38 -19.30 -1.34
CA ASP A 75 -0.33 -19.62 0.08
C ASP A 75 0.56 -20.85 0.24
N TYR A 76 1.84 -20.62 0.54
CA TYR A 76 2.83 -21.66 0.67
C TYR A 76 2.50 -22.62 1.81
N ASP A 77 1.80 -22.16 2.85
CA ASP A 77 1.35 -23.04 3.94
C ASP A 77 0.23 -23.97 3.48
N ALA A 78 -0.70 -23.48 2.66
CA ALA A 78 -1.73 -24.31 2.04
C ALA A 78 -1.14 -25.30 1.02
N ILE A 79 -0.13 -24.88 0.25
CA ILE A 79 0.59 -25.75 -0.70
C ILE A 79 1.40 -26.82 0.03
N ASP A 80 2.13 -26.45 1.08
CA ASP A 80 2.89 -27.39 1.91
C ASP A 80 1.97 -28.35 2.65
N GLY A 81 0.80 -27.88 3.12
CA GLY A 81 -0.24 -28.73 3.68
C GLY A 81 -0.75 -29.76 2.67
N ALA A 82 -1.09 -29.32 1.46
CA ALA A 82 -1.53 -30.20 0.38
C ALA A 82 -0.44 -31.19 -0.05
N ALA A 83 0.82 -30.74 -0.15
CA ALA A 83 1.96 -31.58 -0.47
C ALA A 83 2.22 -32.63 0.62
N ARG A 84 2.14 -32.26 1.90
CA ARG A 84 2.27 -33.20 3.03
C ARG A 84 1.17 -34.26 3.02
N VAL A 85 -0.08 -33.87 2.76
CA VAL A 85 -1.20 -34.82 2.64
C VAL A 85 -1.00 -35.76 1.46
N ALA A 86 -0.61 -35.23 0.30
CA ALA A 86 -0.32 -36.03 -0.89
C ALA A 86 0.84 -37.01 -0.65
N LEU A 87 1.91 -36.59 0.03
CA LEU A 87 3.06 -37.43 0.36
C LEU A 87 2.71 -38.52 1.40
N ALA A 88 1.88 -38.18 2.38
CA ALA A 88 1.37 -39.13 3.37
C ALA A 88 0.48 -40.20 2.72
N ALA A 89 -0.33 -39.83 1.73
CA ALA A 89 -1.10 -40.78 0.92
C ALA A 89 -0.16 -41.62 0.05
N ALA A 90 0.80 -40.99 -0.65
CA ALA A 90 1.72 -41.61 -1.61
C ALA A 90 2.61 -42.72 -1.04
N CYS A 91 2.82 -42.78 0.29
CA CYS A 91 3.52 -43.89 0.94
C CYS A 91 2.90 -45.28 0.63
N CYS A 92 1.62 -45.33 0.25
CA CYS A 92 0.91 -46.57 -0.11
C CYS A 92 0.23 -46.56 -1.50
N GLU A 93 0.23 -45.45 -2.23
CA GLU A 93 -0.46 -45.31 -3.54
C GLU A 93 0.19 -46.17 -4.64
N MET A 94 1.43 -46.60 -4.43
CA MET A 94 2.16 -47.42 -5.38
C MET A 94 2.38 -48.82 -4.82
N TRP A 95 1.28 -49.43 -4.36
CA TRP A 95 1.25 -50.79 -3.80
C TRP A 95 1.93 -51.83 -4.72
N TRP A 96 1.94 -51.58 -6.03
CA TRP A 96 2.61 -52.43 -7.02
C TRP A 96 4.14 -52.22 -7.09
N THR A 97 4.67 -51.07 -6.65
CA THR A 97 6.13 -50.84 -6.51
C THR A 97 6.63 -51.06 -5.09
N SER A 98 5.75 -51.05 -4.08
CA SER A 98 6.09 -51.36 -2.68
C SER A 98 5.69 -52.77 -2.23
N ALA A 99 5.17 -53.60 -3.15
CA ALA A 99 4.87 -55.00 -2.86
C ALA A 99 6.17 -55.76 -2.55
N GLY A 100 6.37 -56.11 -1.28
CA GLY A 100 7.52 -56.89 -0.82
C GLY A 100 8.69 -56.09 -0.22
N THR A 101 8.61 -54.76 -0.18
CA THR A 101 9.62 -53.93 0.52
C THR A 101 9.25 -53.75 1.99
N GLU A 102 10.20 -53.96 2.90
CA GLU A 102 9.98 -53.68 4.33
C GLU A 102 9.71 -52.19 4.56
N HIS A 103 8.50 -51.88 5.03
CA HIS A 103 8.15 -50.52 5.40
C HIS A 103 8.82 -50.14 6.72
N SER A 104 9.41 -48.94 6.76
CA SER A 104 9.98 -48.39 7.99
C SER A 104 8.92 -48.28 9.11
N GLY A 105 9.37 -48.29 10.37
CA GLY A 105 8.47 -48.29 11.54
C GLY A 105 7.49 -47.11 11.63
N GLY A 106 7.73 -46.04 10.87
CA GLY A 106 6.85 -44.88 10.74
C GLY A 106 5.69 -45.03 9.75
N CYS A 107 5.53 -46.17 9.08
CA CYS A 107 4.44 -46.37 8.12
C CYS A 107 3.06 -46.40 8.81
N GLY A 108 2.18 -45.46 8.45
CA GLY A 108 0.83 -45.34 9.03
C GLY A 108 -0.03 -46.59 8.83
N ARG A 109 0.02 -47.23 7.66
CA ARG A 109 -0.74 -48.48 7.39
C ARG A 109 -0.24 -49.65 8.24
N ARG A 110 1.07 -49.74 8.50
CA ARG A 110 1.67 -50.75 9.40
C ARG A 110 1.23 -50.53 10.85
N GLN A 111 1.14 -49.28 11.28
CA GLN A 111 0.66 -48.93 12.63
C GLN A 111 -0.84 -49.23 12.79
N GLN A 112 -1.67 -48.88 11.80
CA GLN A 112 -3.10 -49.22 11.77
C GLN A 112 -3.34 -50.74 11.82
N ARG A 113 -2.60 -51.55 11.04
CA ARG A 113 -2.70 -53.03 11.09
C ARG A 113 -2.21 -53.66 12.39
N ARG A 114 -1.37 -52.97 13.18
CA ARG A 114 -0.90 -53.47 14.49
C ARG A 114 -1.85 -53.09 15.62
N ALA A 115 -2.66 -52.06 15.42
CA ALA A 115 -3.65 -51.58 16.39
C ALA A 115 -5.03 -52.23 16.21
N ALA A 116 -5.24 -52.97 15.13
CA ALA A 116 -6.40 -53.84 14.88
C ALA A 116 -6.06 -55.28 15.22
#